data_AF-A0A938K097-F1
#
_entry.id   AF-A0A938K097-F1
#
_cell.length_a   1.000
_cell.length_b   1.000
_cell.length_c   1.000
_cell.angle_alpha   90.00
_cell.angle_beta   90.00
_cell.angle_gamma   90.00
#
_symmetry.space_group_name_H-M   'P 1'
#
loop_
_entity.id
_entity.type
_entity.pdbx_description
1 polymer ?
#
loop_
_entity_poly.entity_id
_entity_poly.type
_entity_poly.pdbx_seq_one_letter_code
_entity_poly.pdbx_strand_id
1 'polypeptide(L)'
;METFPPARRMAARFVAGDTLEEALAVSRRVNREGIAVTLDHLGENVTSLDEAARSRDVYLETLERLKEAGIEGNVSLKLTQFGIGISESECRRNVEQVVGRAAALGSFARVDMESSAYTERTLALVTDLHRQHGAVGAVIQAYLYRSGKDVESLCNNGVRVRLCKGAYLEPPEIAWPRKADVD
;
A
#
# COMPACT_ATOMS: atom_id res chain seq x y z
N MET A 1 5.94 -10.65 -17.43
CA MET A 1 6.04 -9.27 -17.95
C MET A 1 6.34 -9.32 -19.44
N GLU A 2 5.80 -8.41 -20.26
CA GLU A 2 5.88 -8.47 -21.73
C GLU A 2 7.33 -8.54 -22.25
N THR A 3 7.58 -9.44 -23.19
CA THR A 3 8.91 -9.69 -23.80
C THR A 3 9.25 -8.74 -24.95
N PHE A 4 8.40 -7.73 -25.22
CA PHE A 4 8.59 -6.79 -26.33
C PHE A 4 9.42 -5.56 -25.90
N PRO A 5 10.64 -5.35 -26.45
CA PRO A 5 11.57 -4.33 -25.96
C PRO A 5 11.06 -2.88 -25.96
N PRO A 6 10.28 -2.42 -26.97
CA PRO A 6 9.68 -1.09 -26.96
C PRO A 6 8.67 -0.89 -25.82
N ALA A 7 7.84 -1.90 -25.54
CA ALA A 7 6.86 -1.85 -24.46
C ALA A 7 7.55 -1.79 -23.09
N ARG A 8 8.62 -2.58 -22.90
CA ARG A 8 9.44 -2.52 -21.68
C ARG A 8 10.05 -1.14 -21.45
N ARG A 9 10.52 -0.46 -22.51
CA ARG A 9 11.07 0.90 -22.42
C ARG A 9 10.02 1.94 -22.04
N MET A 10 8.78 1.76 -22.48
CA MET A 10 7.66 2.63 -22.09
C MET A 10 7.26 2.39 -20.62
N ALA A 11 7.18 1.13 -20.20
CA ALA A 11 6.87 0.74 -18.82
C ALA A 11 7.93 1.20 -17.82
N ALA A 12 9.21 1.24 -18.20
CA ALA A 12 10.32 1.65 -17.34
C ALA A 12 10.23 3.09 -16.80
N ARG A 13 9.36 3.94 -17.39
CA ARG A 13 9.04 5.26 -16.83
C ARG A 13 8.18 5.17 -15.56
N PHE A 14 7.40 4.11 -15.42
CA PHE A 14 6.39 3.94 -14.37
C PHE A 14 6.68 2.76 -13.43
N VAL A 15 7.49 1.79 -13.87
CA VAL A 15 7.87 0.60 -13.10
C VAL A 15 9.39 0.58 -12.95
N ALA A 16 9.86 0.46 -11.71
CA ALA A 16 11.29 0.56 -11.39
C ALA A 16 12.12 -0.64 -11.89
N GLY A 17 11.50 -1.81 -12.02
CA GLY A 17 12.11 -3.05 -12.48
C GLY A 17 11.24 -4.27 -12.21
N ASP A 18 11.77 -5.44 -12.56
CA ASP A 18 11.20 -6.76 -12.31
C ASP A 18 11.70 -7.37 -10.98
N THR A 19 12.78 -6.82 -10.44
CA THR A 19 13.47 -7.35 -9.26
C THR A 19 13.60 -6.30 -8.16
N LEU A 20 13.77 -6.77 -6.92
CA LEU A 20 14.01 -5.90 -5.77
C LEU A 20 15.32 -5.11 -5.95
N GLU A 21 16.38 -5.72 -6.49
CA GLU A 21 17.65 -5.04 -6.79
C GLU A 21 17.47 -3.83 -7.72
N GLU A 22 16.69 -3.97 -8.79
CA GLU A 22 16.40 -2.87 -9.71
C GLU A 22 15.61 -1.76 -9.01
N ALA A 23 14.57 -2.13 -8.23
CA ALA A 23 13.79 -1.17 -7.45
C ALA A 23 14.65 -0.40 -6.44
N LEU A 24 15.59 -1.07 -5.76
CA LEU A 24 16.54 -0.43 -4.84
C LEU A 24 17.52 0.49 -5.59
N ALA A 25 17.98 0.11 -6.78
CA ALA A 25 18.85 0.96 -7.60
C ALA A 25 18.15 2.27 -8.01
N VAL A 26 16.88 2.19 -8.45
CA VAL A 26 16.06 3.37 -8.74
C VAL A 26 15.83 4.19 -7.48
N SER A 27 15.53 3.54 -6.35
CA SER A 27 15.29 4.21 -5.07
C SER A 27 16.49 5.03 -4.60
N ARG A 28 17.71 4.48 -4.70
CA ARG A 28 18.94 5.22 -4.38
C ARG A 28 19.11 6.46 -5.25
N ARG A 29 18.79 6.36 -6.55
CA ARG A 29 18.87 7.50 -7.47
C ARG A 29 17.89 8.59 -7.06
N VAL A 30 16.63 8.24 -6.78
CA VAL A 30 15.59 9.20 -6.35
C VAL A 30 15.93 9.83 -4.99
N ASN A 31 16.46 9.06 -4.03
CA ASN A 31 16.95 9.61 -2.77
C ASN A 31 18.13 10.60 -2.95
N ARG A 32 19.05 10.37 -3.90
CA ARG A 32 20.13 11.34 -4.21
C ARG A 32 19.60 12.66 -4.74
N GLU A 33 18.39 12.67 -5.30
CA GLU A 33 17.67 13.87 -5.73
C GLU A 33 16.91 14.53 -4.56
N GLY A 34 17.03 14.02 -3.33
CA GLY A 34 16.37 14.55 -2.13
C GLY A 34 14.91 14.12 -1.97
N ILE A 35 14.48 13.07 -2.67
CA ILE A 35 13.10 12.59 -2.67
C ILE A 35 13.02 11.23 -1.97
N ALA A 36 12.20 11.13 -0.92
CA ALA A 36 11.90 9.86 -0.26
C ALA A 36 11.02 8.96 -1.14
N VAL A 37 11.11 7.64 -0.95
CA VAL A 37 10.40 6.66 -1.80
C VAL A 37 9.38 5.83 -1.03
N THR A 38 8.41 5.30 -1.76
CA THR A 38 7.60 4.16 -1.32
C THR A 38 7.70 3.06 -2.37
N LEU A 39 7.95 1.83 -1.95
CA LEU A 39 7.95 0.67 -2.84
C LEU A 39 6.61 -0.07 -2.75
N ASP A 40 6.10 -0.49 -3.90
CA ASP A 40 4.86 -1.25 -4.08
C ASP A 40 5.21 -2.48 -4.92
N HIS A 41 4.96 -3.67 -4.39
CA HIS A 41 5.18 -4.90 -5.14
C HIS A 41 3.93 -5.18 -5.98
N LEU A 42 4.05 -5.02 -7.30
CA LEU A 42 2.90 -5.06 -8.20
C LEU A 42 2.18 -6.40 -8.18
N GLY A 43 0.87 -6.35 -7.94
CA GLY A 43 -0.05 -7.46 -7.96
C GLY A 43 -1.27 -7.14 -7.08
N GLU A 44 -2.37 -7.84 -7.29
CA GLU A 44 -3.60 -7.72 -6.51
C GLU A 44 -4.34 -9.06 -6.55
N ASN A 45 -5.28 -9.28 -5.62
CA ASN A 45 -6.21 -10.40 -5.65
C ASN A 45 -5.55 -11.78 -5.72
N VAL A 46 -4.74 -12.11 -4.70
CA VAL A 46 -4.21 -13.48 -4.59
C VAL A 46 -5.34 -14.50 -4.49
N THR A 47 -5.08 -15.69 -5.01
CA THR A 47 -6.08 -16.78 -5.13
C THR A 47 -5.86 -17.89 -4.11
N SER A 48 -4.76 -17.83 -3.35
CA SER A 48 -4.44 -18.78 -2.28
C SER A 48 -3.78 -18.12 -1.08
N LEU A 49 -3.85 -18.79 0.08
CA LEU A 49 -3.18 -18.34 1.30
C LEU A 49 -1.65 -18.43 1.18
N ASP A 50 -1.13 -19.35 0.36
CA ASP A 50 0.30 -19.46 0.09
C ASP A 50 0.82 -18.28 -0.74
N GLU A 51 0.03 -17.78 -1.70
CA GLU A 51 0.32 -16.52 -2.40
C GLU A 51 0.29 -15.32 -1.46
N ALA A 52 -0.64 -15.28 -0.51
CA ALA A 52 -0.70 -14.23 0.50
C ALA A 52 0.54 -14.24 1.42
N ALA A 53 0.97 -15.42 1.87
CA ALA A 53 2.18 -15.58 2.66
C ALA A 53 3.44 -15.17 1.87
N ARG A 54 3.54 -15.55 0.59
CA ARG A 54 4.65 -15.09 -0.28
C ARG A 54 4.66 -13.58 -0.47
N SER A 55 3.49 -12.95 -0.60
CA SER A 55 3.40 -11.49 -0.70
C SER A 55 3.93 -10.83 0.57
N ARG A 56 3.56 -11.32 1.77
CA ARG A 56 4.15 -10.88 3.04
C ARG A 56 5.68 -10.98 3.02
N ASP A 57 6.23 -12.12 2.59
CA ASP A 57 7.67 -12.35 2.61
C ASP A 57 8.44 -11.36 1.72
N VAL A 58 7.88 -11.01 0.56
CA VAL A 58 8.44 -9.96 -0.31
C VAL A 58 8.51 -8.60 0.39
N TYR A 59 7.46 -8.21 1.13
CA TYR A 59 7.45 -6.94 1.85
C TYR A 59 8.38 -6.95 3.07
N LEU A 60 8.51 -8.08 3.77
CA LEU A 60 9.48 -8.25 4.84
C LEU A 60 10.91 -8.08 4.31
N GLU A 61 11.25 -8.77 3.22
CA GLU A 61 12.56 -8.61 2.58
C GLU A 61 12.78 -7.15 2.13
N THR A 62 11.79 -6.54 1.47
CA THR A 62 11.91 -5.16 1.00
C THR A 62 12.24 -4.17 2.12
N LEU A 63 11.60 -4.30 3.29
CA LEU A 63 11.87 -3.45 4.45
C LEU A 63 13.32 -3.59 4.96
N GLU A 64 13.83 -4.82 5.05
CA GLU A 64 15.21 -5.10 5.45
C GLU A 64 16.20 -4.46 4.47
N ARG A 65 15.98 -4.70 3.18
CA ARG A 65 16.89 -4.27 2.12
C ARG A 65 16.91 -2.76 1.99
N LEU A 66 15.78 -2.08 2.21
CA LEU A 66 15.74 -0.61 2.33
C LEU A 66 16.60 -0.13 3.50
N LYS A 67 16.47 -0.76 4.69
CA LYS A 67 17.24 -0.40 5.88
C LYS A 67 18.75 -0.63 5.67
N GLU A 68 19.14 -1.81 5.20
CA GLU A 68 20.53 -2.18 4.95
C GLU A 68 21.19 -1.25 3.92
N ALA A 69 20.44 -0.86 2.89
CA ALA A 69 20.93 0.03 1.85
C ALA A 69 20.96 1.51 2.27
N GLY A 70 20.46 1.86 3.47
CA GLY A 70 20.33 3.24 3.93
C GLY A 70 19.40 4.09 3.07
N ILE A 71 18.39 3.47 2.45
CA ILE A 71 17.42 4.15 1.58
C ILE A 71 16.32 4.74 2.45
N GLU A 72 16.05 6.03 2.29
CA GLU A 72 14.90 6.71 2.88
C GLU A 72 13.63 6.32 2.12
N GLY A 73 12.95 5.30 2.65
CA GLY A 73 11.71 4.82 2.08
C GLY A 73 10.86 3.96 3.00
N ASN A 74 9.66 3.65 2.50
CA ASN A 74 8.67 2.79 3.13
C ASN A 74 8.01 1.88 2.09
N VAL A 75 7.02 1.08 2.50
CA VAL A 75 6.25 0.20 1.61
C VAL A 75 4.78 0.61 1.54
N SER A 76 4.14 0.40 0.38
CA SER A 76 2.68 0.49 0.20
C SER A 76 2.15 -0.92 -0.07
N LEU A 77 1.06 -1.30 0.62
CA LEU A 77 0.49 -2.65 0.64
C LEU A 77 -0.95 -2.61 0.13
N LYS A 78 -1.39 -3.65 -0.59
CA LYS A 78 -2.80 -3.88 -0.94
C LYS A 78 -3.30 -5.14 -0.26
N LEU A 79 -4.39 -5.06 0.50
CA LEU A 79 -4.83 -6.16 1.37
C LEU A 79 -5.34 -7.38 0.58
N THR A 80 -5.75 -7.20 -0.67
CA THR A 80 -6.05 -8.34 -1.55
C THR A 80 -4.81 -9.15 -1.90
N GLN A 81 -3.59 -8.59 -1.87
CA GLN A 81 -2.36 -9.39 -1.93
C GLN A 81 -2.09 -10.19 -0.65
N PHE A 82 -2.69 -9.77 0.47
CA PHE A 82 -2.56 -10.41 1.76
C PHE A 82 -3.73 -11.37 2.06
N GLY A 83 -4.63 -11.55 1.10
CA GLY A 83 -5.71 -12.53 1.19
C GLY A 83 -6.97 -12.02 1.91
N ILE A 84 -7.21 -10.71 1.99
CA ILE A 84 -8.46 -10.17 2.60
C ILE A 84 -9.74 -10.69 1.94
N GLY A 85 -9.68 -11.07 0.66
CA GLY A 85 -10.78 -11.71 -0.06
C GLY A 85 -10.97 -13.21 0.24
N ILE A 86 -10.01 -13.86 0.91
CA ILE A 86 -10.02 -15.30 1.20
C ILE A 86 -10.21 -15.53 2.71
N SER A 87 -9.39 -14.90 3.55
CA SER A 87 -9.42 -15.03 5.00
C SER A 87 -8.90 -13.76 5.68
N GLU A 88 -9.79 -13.07 6.38
CA GLU A 88 -9.44 -11.85 7.12
C GLU A 88 -8.46 -12.12 8.26
N SER A 89 -8.52 -13.29 8.89
CA SER A 89 -7.60 -13.66 9.97
C SER A 89 -6.17 -13.91 9.44
N GLU A 90 -6.03 -14.55 8.27
CA GLU A 90 -4.73 -14.73 7.62
C GLU A 90 -4.18 -13.42 7.09
N CYS A 91 -5.04 -12.59 6.47
CA CYS A 91 -4.67 -11.24 6.07
C CYS A 91 -4.13 -10.44 7.25
N ARG A 92 -4.86 -10.41 8.38
CA ARG A 92 -4.41 -9.73 9.60
C ARG A 92 -3.04 -10.24 10.05
N ARG A 93 -2.85 -11.55 10.18
CA ARG A 93 -1.58 -12.15 10.61
C ARG A 93 -0.42 -11.79 9.69
N ASN A 94 -0.65 -11.77 8.37
CA ASN A 94 0.39 -11.43 7.42
C ASN A 94 0.76 -9.94 7.46
N VAL A 95 -0.24 -9.05 7.53
CA VAL A 95 -0.01 -7.60 7.60
C VAL A 95 0.63 -7.20 8.94
N GLU A 96 0.21 -7.79 10.05
CA GLU A 96 0.77 -7.55 11.38
C GLU A 96 2.27 -7.87 11.43
N GLN A 97 2.73 -8.93 10.78
CA GLN A 97 4.16 -9.24 10.65
C GLN A 97 4.93 -8.14 9.90
N VAL A 98 4.39 -7.65 8.78
CA VAL A 98 5.01 -6.56 8.01
C VAL A 98 5.05 -5.27 8.82
N VAL A 99 3.93 -4.90 9.45
CA VAL A 99 3.83 -3.68 10.27
C VAL A 99 4.74 -3.76 11.49
N GLY A 100 4.77 -4.90 12.17
CA GLY A 100 5.68 -5.14 13.29
C GLY A 100 7.15 -5.04 12.89
N ARG A 101 7.52 -5.56 11.71
CA ARG A 101 8.88 -5.41 11.19
C ARG A 101 9.21 -3.97 10.80
N ALA A 102 8.27 -3.26 10.17
CA ALA A 102 8.42 -1.85 9.85
C ALA A 102 8.68 -1.03 11.12
N ALA A 103 7.92 -1.27 12.20
CA ALA A 103 8.13 -0.62 13.50
C ALA A 103 9.53 -0.91 14.07
N ALA A 104 9.96 -2.17 14.06
CA ALA A 104 11.28 -2.57 14.58
C ALA A 104 12.46 -1.92 13.83
N LEU A 105 12.29 -1.63 12.53
CA LEU A 105 13.32 -1.00 11.70
C LEU A 105 13.28 0.54 11.73
N GLY A 106 12.27 1.13 12.40
CA GLY A 106 11.99 2.57 12.33
C GLY A 106 11.46 3.01 10.96
N SER A 107 10.82 2.10 10.22
CA SER A 107 10.18 2.34 8.93
C SER A 107 8.66 2.47 9.09
N PHE A 108 7.92 2.34 7.99
CA PHE A 108 6.47 2.53 7.93
C PHE A 108 5.84 1.66 6.84
N ALA A 109 4.58 1.27 7.03
CA ALA A 109 3.77 0.63 6.00
C ALA A 109 2.50 1.46 5.71
N ARG A 110 2.27 1.81 4.45
CA ARG A 110 1.00 2.39 3.98
C ARG A 110 0.11 1.26 3.49
N VAL A 111 -1.14 1.22 3.94
CA VAL A 111 -2.15 0.35 3.31
C VAL A 111 -2.90 1.18 2.28
N ASP A 112 -2.73 0.81 1.01
CA ASP A 112 -3.45 1.39 -0.12
C ASP A 112 -4.93 1.00 -0.06
N MET A 113 -5.78 1.93 -0.48
CA MET A 113 -7.22 1.73 -0.47
C MET A 113 -7.65 1.17 -1.82
N GLU A 114 -8.23 -0.02 -1.76
CA GLU A 114 -8.75 -0.74 -2.92
C GLU A 114 -10.21 -0.32 -3.20
N SER A 115 -11.00 -1.15 -3.89
CA SER A 115 -12.42 -0.86 -4.12
C SER A 115 -13.22 -0.71 -2.82
N SER A 116 -14.37 -0.06 -2.93
CA SER A 116 -15.31 0.21 -1.82
C SER A 116 -15.71 -1.05 -1.03
N ALA A 117 -15.68 -2.23 -1.67
CA ALA A 117 -15.94 -3.53 -1.06
C ALA A 117 -14.95 -3.92 0.06
N TYR A 118 -13.79 -3.27 0.13
CA TYR A 118 -12.76 -3.53 1.15
C TYR A 118 -12.57 -2.40 2.14
N THR A 119 -13.18 -1.22 1.93
CA THR A 119 -12.87 -0.02 2.72
C THR A 119 -13.06 -0.24 4.21
N GLU A 120 -14.22 -0.74 4.64
CA GLU A 120 -14.53 -0.91 6.07
C GLU A 120 -13.50 -1.82 6.77
N ARG A 121 -13.24 -2.99 6.17
CA ARG A 121 -12.31 -3.99 6.70
C ARG A 121 -10.87 -3.49 6.72
N THR A 122 -10.50 -2.71 5.70
CA THR A 122 -9.19 -2.07 5.61
C THR A 122 -8.99 -1.07 6.74
N LEU A 123 -9.96 -0.19 6.98
CA LEU A 123 -9.87 0.83 8.02
C LEU A 123 -9.87 0.24 9.44
N ALA A 124 -10.68 -0.80 9.67
CA ALA A 124 -10.68 -1.53 10.94
C ALA A 124 -9.30 -2.16 11.23
N LEU A 125 -8.75 -2.90 10.25
CA LEU A 125 -7.43 -3.54 10.37
C LEU A 125 -6.32 -2.51 10.62
N VAL A 126 -6.28 -1.42 9.84
CA VAL A 126 -5.26 -0.37 9.99
C VAL A 126 -5.36 0.29 11.37
N THR A 127 -6.55 0.62 11.83
CA THR A 127 -6.75 1.27 13.14
C THR A 127 -6.28 0.36 14.27
N ASP A 128 -6.58 -0.94 14.20
CA ASP A 128 -6.13 -1.92 15.19
C ASP A 128 -4.61 -2.08 15.21
N LEU A 129 -3.98 -2.25 14.04
CA LEU A 129 -2.52 -2.39 13.95
C LEU A 129 -1.79 -1.10 14.31
N HIS A 130 -2.37 0.07 14.00
CA HIS A 130 -1.82 1.36 14.41
C HIS A 130 -1.77 1.47 15.94
N ARG A 131 -2.84 1.08 16.65
CA ARG A 131 -2.86 1.07 18.12
C ARG A 131 -1.78 0.16 18.72
N GLN A 132 -1.42 -0.92 18.04
CA GLN A 132 -0.45 -1.91 18.52
C GLN A 132 1.01 -1.54 18.19
N HIS A 133 1.25 -0.97 17.00
CA HIS A 133 2.61 -0.82 16.46
C HIS A 133 2.96 0.61 16.02
N GLY A 134 1.99 1.50 15.80
CA GLY A 134 2.18 2.89 15.34
C GLY A 134 2.73 3.07 13.91
N ALA A 135 3.37 2.06 13.33
CA ALA A 135 4.10 2.13 12.05
C ALA A 135 3.23 1.85 10.81
N VAL A 136 1.92 2.12 10.88
CA VAL A 136 0.98 1.90 9.78
C VAL A 136 0.01 3.06 9.61
N GLY A 137 -0.49 3.26 8.39
CA GLY A 137 -1.58 4.19 8.09
C GLY A 137 -2.31 3.84 6.79
N ALA A 138 -3.42 4.52 6.54
CA ALA A 138 -4.33 4.21 5.43
C ALA A 138 -4.26 5.23 4.28
N VAL A 139 -4.72 4.82 3.11
CA VAL A 139 -5.14 5.73 2.03
C VAL A 139 -6.65 5.98 2.16
N ILE A 140 -7.10 7.19 1.83
CA ILE A 140 -8.52 7.53 1.66
C ILE A 140 -8.73 8.11 0.26
N GLN A 141 -9.86 7.76 -0.36
CA GLN A 141 -10.23 8.19 -1.70
C GLN A 141 -11.28 9.31 -1.62
N ALA A 142 -10.96 10.52 -2.05
CA ALA A 142 -11.80 11.71 -1.91
C ALA A 142 -13.17 11.58 -2.60
N TYR A 143 -13.28 10.75 -3.64
CA TYR A 143 -14.52 10.57 -4.40
C TYR A 143 -15.65 9.84 -3.66
N LEU A 144 -15.42 9.19 -2.51
CA LEU A 144 -16.49 8.48 -1.79
C LEU A 144 -17.20 9.41 -0.80
N TYR A 145 -18.53 9.29 -0.71
CA TYR A 145 -19.31 10.09 0.25
C TYR A 145 -18.88 9.85 1.71
N ARG A 146 -18.37 8.65 2.04
CA ARG A 146 -17.93 8.28 3.39
C ARG A 146 -16.62 8.93 3.83
N SER A 147 -15.79 9.37 2.89
CA SER A 147 -14.38 9.69 3.12
C SER A 147 -14.12 10.79 4.14
N GLY A 148 -14.97 11.82 4.21
CA GLY A 148 -14.82 12.88 5.21
C GLY A 148 -14.85 12.35 6.64
N LYS A 149 -15.83 11.48 6.95
CA LYS A 149 -15.96 10.86 8.28
C LYS A 149 -14.82 9.90 8.57
N ASP A 150 -14.37 9.15 7.58
CA ASP A 150 -13.25 8.21 7.74
C ASP A 150 -11.94 8.96 8.05
N VAL A 151 -11.66 10.08 7.36
CA VAL A 151 -10.48 10.92 7.63
C VAL A 151 -10.53 11.48 9.05
N GLU A 152 -11.67 12.04 9.47
CA GLU A 152 -11.84 12.55 10.83
C GLU A 152 -11.57 11.46 11.89
N SER A 153 -12.16 10.28 11.70
CA SER A 153 -11.94 9.13 12.60
C SER A 153 -10.47 8.73 12.67
N LEU A 154 -9.79 8.57 11.53
CA LEU A 154 -8.39 8.19 11.47
C LEU A 154 -7.49 9.23 12.15
N CYS A 155 -7.69 10.52 11.87
CA CYS A 155 -6.93 11.61 12.47
C CYS A 155 -7.14 11.68 13.99
N ASN A 156 -8.38 11.50 14.47
CA ASN A 156 -8.67 11.45 15.91
C ASN A 156 -7.97 10.29 16.62
N ASN A 157 -7.64 9.21 15.90
CA ASN A 157 -6.88 8.07 16.40
C ASN A 157 -5.36 8.18 16.14
N GLY A 158 -4.88 9.31 15.61
CA GLY A 158 -3.45 9.51 15.30
C GLY A 158 -2.94 8.75 14.06
N VAL A 159 -3.84 8.13 13.30
CA VAL A 159 -3.48 7.36 12.10
C VAL A 159 -3.09 8.31 10.97
N ARG A 160 -1.89 8.11 10.40
CA ARG A 160 -1.44 8.88 9.23
C ARG A 160 -2.32 8.55 8.03
N VAL A 161 -2.77 9.58 7.29
CA VAL A 161 -3.60 9.42 6.08
C VAL A 161 -2.85 9.88 4.83
N ARG A 162 -2.98 9.14 3.72
CA ARG A 162 -2.66 9.60 2.36
C ARG A 162 -3.98 9.80 1.62
N LEU A 163 -4.21 10.98 1.07
CA LEU A 163 -5.42 11.27 0.28
C LEU A 163 -5.13 11.05 -1.20
N CYS A 164 -6.06 10.42 -1.92
CA CYS A 164 -6.07 10.34 -3.38
C CYS A 164 -7.49 10.66 -3.89
N LYS A 165 -7.67 10.82 -5.21
CA LYS A 165 -9.01 11.03 -5.78
C LYS A 165 -9.86 9.76 -5.70
N GLY A 166 -9.29 8.65 -6.15
CA GLY A 166 -9.97 7.36 -6.37
C GLY A 166 -9.53 6.77 -7.71
N ALA A 167 -9.35 5.46 -7.77
CA ALA A 167 -8.83 4.76 -8.95
C ALA A 167 -9.76 3.64 -9.46
N TYR A 168 -10.82 3.32 -8.71
CA TYR A 168 -11.77 2.26 -9.04
C TYR A 168 -13.03 2.84 -9.66
N LEU A 169 -13.74 2.03 -10.45
CA LEU A 169 -15.04 2.41 -11.00
C LEU A 169 -16.12 2.10 -9.97
N GLU A 170 -16.58 3.14 -9.28
CA GLU A 170 -17.62 3.03 -8.24
C GLU A 170 -18.94 3.65 -8.71
N PRO A 171 -20.08 3.14 -8.25
CA PRO A 171 -21.38 3.60 -8.71
C PRO A 171 -21.80 4.91 -7.98
N PRO A 172 -22.67 5.74 -8.60
CA PRO A 172 -23.00 7.08 -8.10
C PRO A 172 -23.72 7.10 -6.75
N GLU A 173 -24.23 5.95 -6.29
CA GLU A 173 -24.86 5.78 -4.97
C GLU A 173 -23.85 5.90 -3.83
N ILE A 174 -22.56 5.69 -4.09
CA ILE A 174 -21.50 5.75 -3.06
C ILE A 174 -20.37 6.72 -3.38
N ALA A 175 -20.27 7.19 -4.64
CA ALA A 175 -19.21 8.05 -5.11
C ALA A 175 -19.74 9.28 -5.86
N TRP A 176 -19.05 10.41 -5.70
CA TRP A 176 -19.31 11.64 -6.44
C TRP A 176 -19.09 11.42 -7.95
N PRO A 177 -20.12 11.56 -8.81
CA PRO A 177 -19.97 11.29 -10.24
C PRO A 177 -19.30 12.44 -11.00
N ARG A 178 -19.39 13.67 -10.47
CA ARG A 178 -18.82 14.85 -11.11
C ARG A 178 -17.41 15.08 -10.58
N LYS A 179 -16.45 15.25 -11.49
CA LYS A 179 -15.06 15.58 -11.15
C LYS A 179 -14.94 16.81 -10.25
N ALA A 180 -15.77 17.82 -10.46
CA ALA A 180 -15.76 19.05 -9.64
C ALA A 180 -16.18 18.84 -8.18
N ASP A 181 -16.87 17.74 -7.86
CA ASP A 181 -17.19 17.39 -6.48
C ASP A 181 -16.06 16.58 -5.80
N VAL A 182 -15.14 16.01 -6.60
CA VAL A 182 -13.98 15.21 -6.14
C VAL A 182 -12.73 16.09 -5.93
N ASP A 183 -12.55 17.08 -6.80
CA ASP A 183 -11.37 17.97 -6.88
C ASP A 183 -11.39 19.09 -5.83
#